data_AF-A0A9N9XBE9-F1
#
_entry.id   AF-A0A9N9XBE9-F1
#
_cell.length_a   1.000
_cell.length_b   1.000
_cell.length_c   1.000
_cell.angle_alpha   90.00
_cell.angle_beta   90.00
_cell.angle_gamma   90.00
#
_symmetry.space_group_name_H-M   'P 1'
#
loop_
_entity.id
_entity.type
_entity.pdbx_description
1 polymer ?
#
loop_
_entity_poly.entity_id
_entity_poly.type
_entity_poly.pdbx_seq_one_letter_code
_entity_poly.pdbx_strand_id
1 'polypeptide(L)'
;MVYLQGLLPLVFLCDTVFSKQEFTTVYEWKHLEFDYSSVYEREREIQSGNFAPAKLVPIDVDVYYARHFRDNKIFITIPRNKPGTPASLGTISGKKINENPVISPYPNWDWHINPESCKEFRIVSVFRVMTLNGERRTQSFAEAIDSNSIMYYGLVEDIKIACFNTKSGYYGGWTADIVADNPISQNKRQEDELWILTSRFQKLLTGSLKIDEVNFRILAVKIKNLLPGTRCQPTNTRNEDDGYNLFIKIYNSNRNT
;
A
#
# COMPACT_ATOMS: atom_id res chain seq x y z
N MET A 1 27.00 62.64 -23.88
CA MET A 1 27.27 61.62 -22.85
C MET A 1 25.93 61.31 -22.19
N VAL A 2 25.23 60.29 -22.70
CA VAL A 2 23.86 59.91 -22.28
C VAL A 2 23.99 58.74 -21.32
N TYR A 3 23.56 58.89 -20.08
CA TYR A 3 23.46 57.78 -19.13
C TYR A 3 22.14 57.05 -19.35
N LEU A 4 22.22 55.80 -19.81
CA LEU A 4 21.12 54.88 -19.97
C LEU A 4 20.78 54.27 -18.60
N GLN A 5 19.61 54.60 -18.04
CA GLN A 5 19.09 53.90 -16.85
C GLN A 5 18.67 52.48 -17.27
N GLY A 6 19.38 51.48 -16.77
CA GLY A 6 19.03 50.07 -16.96
C GLY A 6 17.80 49.69 -16.14
N LEU A 7 16.73 49.29 -16.83
CA LEU A 7 15.62 48.54 -16.25
C LEU A 7 16.10 47.15 -15.88
N LEU A 8 16.16 46.84 -14.58
CA LEU A 8 16.24 45.46 -14.09
C LEU A 8 14.92 44.75 -14.44
N PRO A 9 14.93 43.59 -15.11
CA PRO A 9 13.72 42.80 -15.24
C PRO A 9 13.37 42.27 -13.85
N LEU A 10 12.17 42.58 -13.37
CA LEU A 10 11.54 41.85 -12.29
C LEU A 10 11.43 40.39 -12.74
N VAL A 11 12.41 39.58 -12.34
CA VAL A 11 12.25 38.13 -12.31
C VAL A 11 11.22 37.90 -11.22
N PHE A 12 9.96 37.72 -11.63
CA PHE A 12 8.98 37.04 -10.80
C PHE A 12 9.56 35.66 -10.52
N LEU A 13 10.23 35.51 -9.38
CA LEU A 13 10.32 34.24 -8.69
C LEU A 13 8.88 33.87 -8.35
N CYS A 14 8.19 33.24 -9.30
CA CYS A 14 7.10 32.37 -8.96
C CYS A 14 7.76 31.22 -8.22
N ASP A 15 7.97 31.42 -6.92
CA ASP A 15 8.17 30.31 -6.00
C ASP A 15 6.90 29.48 -6.16
N THR A 16 6.96 28.47 -7.01
CA THR A 16 5.96 27.42 -7.01
C THR A 16 6.05 26.83 -5.61
N VAL A 17 5.10 27.23 -4.76
CA VAL A 17 4.91 26.62 -3.46
C VAL A 17 4.51 25.18 -3.73
N PHE A 18 5.49 24.30 -3.88
CA PHE A 18 5.28 22.87 -3.82
C PHE A 18 4.80 22.59 -2.40
N SER A 19 3.49 22.43 -2.25
CA SER A 19 2.90 21.99 -0.99
C SER A 19 3.51 20.63 -0.67
N LYS A 20 4.29 20.55 0.40
CA LYS A 20 4.92 19.30 0.85
C LYS A 20 3.81 18.32 1.23
N GLN A 21 3.61 17.30 0.39
CA GLN A 21 2.59 16.27 0.63
C GLN A 21 2.84 15.54 1.94
N GLU A 22 1.77 15.29 2.69
CA GLU A 22 1.84 14.98 4.10
C GLU A 22 1.41 13.54 4.41
N PHE A 23 2.39 12.65 4.62
CA PHE A 23 2.15 11.24 4.94
C PHE A 23 2.17 10.98 6.45
N THR A 24 1.19 10.24 6.95
CA THR A 24 1.12 9.76 8.33
C THR A 24 1.65 8.35 8.44
N THR A 25 2.62 8.12 9.31
CA THR A 25 3.04 6.76 9.68
C THR A 25 2.01 6.12 10.60
N VAL A 26 1.39 5.03 10.13
CA VAL A 26 0.40 4.27 10.91
C VAL A 26 1.08 3.16 11.69
N TYR A 27 1.99 2.43 11.06
CA TYR A 27 2.76 1.35 11.67
C TYR A 27 4.19 1.28 11.14
N GLU A 28 5.10 0.79 11.99
CA GLU A 28 6.49 0.54 11.65
C GLU A 28 6.97 -0.79 12.22
N TRP A 29 7.82 -1.48 11.48
CA TRP A 29 8.46 -2.72 11.90
C TRP A 29 9.96 -2.64 11.69
N LYS A 30 10.71 -3.13 12.68
CA LYS A 30 12.09 -3.54 12.49
C LYS A 30 12.15 -4.92 11.84
N HIS A 31 11.28 -5.83 12.27
CA HIS A 31 11.00 -7.11 11.63
C HIS A 31 9.53 -7.48 11.83
N LEU A 32 8.96 -8.30 10.95
CA LEU A 32 7.56 -8.71 11.09
C LEU A 32 7.41 -9.68 12.27
N GLU A 33 6.27 -9.60 12.95
CA GLU A 33 5.89 -10.45 14.07
C GLU A 33 4.47 -10.98 13.90
N PHE A 34 4.20 -12.19 14.41
CA PHE A 34 2.92 -12.86 14.27
C PHE A 34 2.30 -13.23 15.62
N ASP A 35 0.97 -13.33 15.66
CA ASP A 35 0.17 -13.61 16.86
C ASP A 35 0.22 -15.11 17.24
N TYR A 36 1.41 -15.58 17.64
CA TYR A 36 1.61 -16.91 18.20
C TYR A 36 0.98 -17.02 19.59
N SER A 37 0.49 -18.21 19.95
CA SER A 37 -0.19 -18.44 21.24
C SER A 37 0.75 -18.31 22.44
N SER A 38 2.05 -18.56 22.23
CA SER A 38 3.08 -18.49 23.26
C SER A 38 4.45 -18.17 22.68
N VAL A 39 5.33 -17.66 23.52
CA VAL A 39 6.76 -17.47 23.19
C VAL A 39 7.38 -18.80 22.77
N TYR A 40 7.02 -19.90 23.44
CA TYR A 40 7.54 -21.22 23.11
C TYR A 40 7.16 -21.68 21.69
N GLU A 41 5.90 -21.48 21.27
CA GLU A 41 5.48 -21.80 19.91
C GLU A 41 6.22 -20.94 18.87
N ARG A 42 6.31 -19.63 19.13
CA ARG A 42 7.08 -18.71 18.29
C ARG A 42 8.54 -19.15 18.12
N GLU A 43 9.22 -19.48 19.22
CA GLU A 43 10.61 -19.94 19.19
C GLU A 43 10.76 -21.28 18.48
N ARG A 44 9.80 -22.20 18.64
CA ARG A 44 9.81 -23.47 17.88
C ARG A 44 9.71 -23.24 16.38
N GLU A 45 8.85 -22.33 15.92
CA GLU A 45 8.73 -22.01 14.49
C GLU A 45 9.98 -21.32 13.94
N ILE A 46 10.69 -20.56 14.77
CA ILE A 46 12.00 -19.98 14.42
C ILE A 46 13.05 -21.09 14.28
N GLN A 47 13.11 -22.00 15.25
CA GLN A 47 14.06 -23.12 15.26
C GLN A 47 13.83 -24.09 14.10
N SER A 48 12.58 -24.33 13.72
CA SER A 48 12.22 -25.18 12.57
C SER A 48 12.45 -24.48 11.22
N GLY A 49 12.71 -23.17 11.22
CA GLY A 49 12.86 -22.36 10.01
C GLY A 49 11.55 -22.01 9.31
N ASN A 50 10.40 -22.31 9.92
CA ASN A 50 9.06 -21.95 9.44
C ASN A 50 8.75 -20.47 9.63
N PHE A 51 9.40 -19.82 10.60
CA PHE A 51 9.38 -18.38 10.81
C PHE A 51 10.78 -17.80 10.77
N ALA A 52 11.06 -16.97 9.76
CA ALA A 52 12.36 -16.32 9.59
C ALA A 52 12.20 -14.79 9.57
N PRO A 53 12.17 -14.10 10.72
CA PRO A 53 11.86 -12.67 10.83
C PRO A 53 12.69 -11.76 9.89
N ALA A 54 13.97 -12.09 9.70
CA ALA A 54 14.90 -11.31 8.87
C ALA A 54 14.71 -11.52 7.34
N LYS A 55 13.82 -12.43 6.92
CA LYS A 55 13.63 -12.82 5.51
C LYS A 55 12.28 -12.41 4.93
N LEU A 56 11.39 -11.87 5.74
CA LEU A 56 10.01 -11.59 5.34
C LEU A 56 9.90 -10.30 4.54
N VAL A 57 9.05 -10.33 3.51
CA VAL A 57 8.77 -9.20 2.63
C VAL A 57 7.28 -9.00 2.56
N PRO A 58 6.72 -7.98 3.23
CA PRO A 58 5.37 -7.59 2.93
C PRO A 58 5.36 -6.89 1.57
N ILE A 59 4.36 -7.13 0.73
CA ILE A 59 4.30 -6.53 -0.61
C ILE A 59 3.03 -5.74 -0.91
N ASP A 60 1.99 -5.91 -0.10
CA ASP A 60 0.71 -5.23 -0.30
C ASP A 60 0.04 -4.93 1.05
N VAL A 61 -0.73 -3.85 1.07
CA VAL A 61 -1.57 -3.43 2.20
C VAL A 61 -2.90 -2.96 1.65
N ASP A 62 -3.99 -3.32 2.32
CA ASP A 62 -5.30 -2.72 2.04
C ASP A 62 -6.14 -2.62 3.31
N VAL A 63 -7.14 -1.73 3.32
CA VAL A 63 -7.94 -1.41 4.49
C VAL A 63 -9.41 -1.68 4.25
N TYR A 64 -9.95 -2.59 5.07
CA TYR A 64 -11.37 -2.82 5.16
C TYR A 64 -11.98 -1.92 6.23
N TYR A 65 -12.88 -1.03 5.80
CA TYR A 65 -13.71 -0.22 6.68
C TYR A 65 -15.03 -0.95 6.94
N ALA A 66 -15.20 -1.40 8.18
CA ALA A 66 -16.41 -2.07 8.62
C ALA A 66 -17.48 -1.04 9.04
N ARG A 67 -18.73 -1.51 9.21
CA ARG A 67 -19.84 -0.67 9.70
C ARG A 67 -19.55 -0.05 11.07
N HIS A 68 -18.83 -0.75 11.93
CA HIS A 68 -18.34 -0.22 13.19
C HIS A 68 -16.83 -0.05 13.13
N PHE A 69 -16.35 1.13 13.53
CA PHE A 69 -14.93 1.50 13.45
C PHE A 69 -13.99 0.48 14.11
N ARG A 70 -14.41 -0.12 15.23
CA ARG A 70 -13.64 -1.16 15.95
C ARG A 70 -13.39 -2.43 15.15
N ASP A 71 -14.19 -2.67 14.11
CA ASP A 71 -14.13 -3.86 13.26
C ASP A 71 -13.33 -3.61 11.97
N ASN A 72 -12.77 -2.40 11.80
CA ASN A 72 -11.87 -2.08 10.70
C ASN A 72 -10.64 -3.00 10.72
N LYS A 73 -10.16 -3.38 9.54
CA LYS A 73 -9.01 -4.27 9.38
C LYS A 73 -8.03 -3.67 8.40
N ILE A 74 -6.75 -3.70 8.75
CA ILE A 74 -5.66 -3.39 7.82
C ILE A 74 -5.02 -4.72 7.47
N PHE A 75 -5.23 -5.14 6.23
CA PHE A 75 -4.67 -6.36 5.67
C PHE A 75 -3.25 -6.12 5.18
N ILE A 76 -2.40 -7.12 5.34
CA ILE A 76 -1.03 -7.14 4.84
C ILE A 76 -0.76 -8.49 4.19
N THR A 77 -0.10 -8.48 3.03
CA THR A 77 0.29 -9.71 2.32
C THR A 77 1.80 -9.93 2.40
N ILE A 78 2.19 -11.18 2.61
CA ILE A 78 3.58 -11.62 2.73
C ILE A 78 3.72 -12.89 1.89
N PRO A 79 4.07 -12.79 0.60
CA PRO A 79 4.14 -13.95 -0.28
C PRO A 79 5.18 -14.97 0.20
N ARG A 80 4.90 -16.25 -0.01
CA ARG A 80 5.82 -17.35 0.30
C ARG A 80 6.87 -17.54 -0.81
N ASN A 81 7.58 -16.48 -1.16
CA ASN A 81 8.64 -16.52 -2.19
C ASN A 81 9.90 -17.28 -1.71
N LYS A 82 10.11 -17.30 -0.38
CA LYS A 82 11.20 -18.02 0.30
C LYS A 82 10.64 -18.76 1.53
N PRO A 83 11.26 -19.85 1.97
CA PRO A 83 10.92 -20.50 3.24
C PRO A 83 11.04 -19.53 4.42
N GLY A 84 10.22 -19.75 5.45
CA GLY A 84 10.21 -18.94 6.67
C GLY A 84 9.06 -17.94 6.79
N THR A 85 8.08 -17.97 5.88
CA THR A 85 6.85 -17.18 5.93
C THR A 85 5.71 -17.99 6.54
N PRO A 86 5.36 -17.77 7.82
CA PRO A 86 4.38 -18.60 8.52
C PRO A 86 2.96 -18.35 8.01
N ALA A 87 2.56 -17.09 7.83
CA ALA A 87 1.29 -16.70 7.24
C ALA A 87 1.49 -15.71 6.09
N SER A 88 0.70 -15.88 5.02
CA SER A 88 0.82 -15.08 3.79
C SER A 88 -0.19 -13.94 3.68
N LEU A 89 -1.24 -13.99 4.51
CA LEU A 89 -2.25 -12.95 4.64
C LEU A 89 -2.52 -12.78 6.14
N GLY A 90 -2.60 -11.54 6.58
CA GLY A 90 -2.95 -11.26 7.96
C GLY A 90 -3.51 -9.86 8.11
N THR A 91 -3.99 -9.59 9.31
CA THR A 91 -4.44 -8.27 9.73
C THR A 91 -3.58 -7.77 10.88
N ILE A 92 -3.33 -6.47 10.91
CA ILE A 92 -2.58 -5.86 12.01
C ILE A 92 -3.46 -5.83 13.27
N SER A 93 -2.95 -6.40 14.36
CA SER A 93 -3.60 -6.39 15.67
C SER A 93 -3.18 -5.16 16.49
N GLY A 94 -3.88 -4.91 17.60
CA GLY A 94 -3.48 -3.89 18.57
C GLY A 94 -2.27 -4.28 19.44
N LYS A 95 -1.74 -5.51 19.31
CA LYS A 95 -0.62 -6.01 20.12
C LYS A 95 0.72 -5.60 19.51
N LYS A 96 1.75 -5.50 20.35
CA LYS A 96 3.14 -5.28 19.94
C LYS A 96 4.09 -6.24 20.66
N ILE A 97 5.12 -6.70 19.96
CA ILE A 97 6.23 -7.49 20.51
C ILE A 97 7.52 -6.72 20.18
N ASN A 98 8.25 -6.29 21.21
CA ASN A 98 9.47 -5.49 21.07
C ASN A 98 9.27 -4.28 20.12
N GLU A 99 8.20 -3.52 20.35
CA GLU A 99 7.76 -2.37 19.54
C GLU A 99 7.19 -2.70 18.15
N ASN A 100 7.40 -3.92 17.63
CA ASN A 100 6.86 -4.36 16.35
C ASN A 100 5.36 -4.69 16.48
N PRO A 101 4.48 -4.11 15.64
CA PRO A 101 3.08 -4.51 15.57
C PRO A 101 2.92 -5.98 15.20
N VAL A 102 1.97 -6.65 15.85
CA VAL A 102 1.73 -8.08 15.65
C VAL A 102 0.69 -8.31 14.57
N ILE A 103 1.02 -9.20 13.64
CA ILE A 103 0.15 -9.63 12.53
C ILE A 103 -0.62 -10.88 12.97
N SER A 104 -1.94 -10.78 13.01
CA SER A 104 -2.82 -11.94 13.22
C SER A 104 -3.12 -12.56 11.85
N PRO A 105 -2.81 -13.86 11.63
CA PRO A 105 -3.14 -14.53 10.37
C PRO A 105 -4.63 -14.50 10.09
N TYR A 106 -4.99 -14.34 8.81
CA TYR A 106 -6.38 -14.18 8.42
C TYR A 106 -6.83 -15.30 7.47
N PRO A 107 -8.00 -15.93 7.71
CA PRO A 107 -8.91 -15.71 8.84
C PRO A 107 -8.35 -16.16 10.20
N ASN A 108 -7.46 -17.16 10.20
CA ASN A 108 -6.75 -17.67 11.37
C ASN A 108 -5.60 -18.61 10.91
N TRP A 109 -4.83 -19.14 11.88
CA TRP A 109 -3.69 -20.03 11.63
C TRP A 109 -4.01 -21.28 10.80
N ASP A 110 -5.21 -21.86 10.92
CA ASP A 110 -5.56 -23.13 10.26
C ASP A 110 -5.50 -23.03 8.74
N TRP A 111 -5.71 -21.83 8.18
CA TRP A 111 -5.64 -21.56 6.75
C TRP A 111 -4.20 -21.51 6.23
N HIS A 112 -3.23 -21.30 7.10
CA HIS A 112 -1.83 -21.05 6.73
C HIS A 112 -0.90 -22.24 6.98
N ILE A 113 -1.23 -23.10 7.94
CA ILE A 113 -0.46 -24.31 8.27
C ILE A 113 -0.43 -25.26 7.06
N ASN A 114 0.63 -26.05 6.89
CA ASN A 114 0.76 -27.08 5.84
C ASN A 114 0.26 -26.61 4.45
N PRO A 115 0.83 -25.54 3.89
CA PRO A 115 0.33 -24.95 2.64
C PRO A 115 0.42 -25.90 1.44
N GLU A 116 1.24 -26.94 1.52
CA GLU A 116 1.38 -27.98 0.50
C GLU A 116 0.21 -28.99 0.51
N SER A 117 -0.60 -29.01 1.57
CA SER A 117 -1.77 -29.90 1.63
C SER A 117 -2.96 -29.33 0.85
N CYS A 118 -3.54 -30.14 -0.05
CA CYS A 118 -4.74 -29.80 -0.82
C CYS A 118 -6.01 -29.87 0.05
N LYS A 119 -6.18 -28.93 0.97
CA LYS A 119 -7.39 -28.76 1.78
C LYS A 119 -8.27 -27.64 1.23
N GLU A 120 -9.59 -27.79 1.37
CA GLU A 120 -10.60 -26.83 0.89
C GLU A 120 -10.37 -25.41 1.42
N PHE A 121 -10.00 -25.27 2.70
CA PHE A 121 -9.71 -23.98 3.33
C PHE A 121 -8.20 -23.81 3.54
N ARG A 122 -7.49 -23.38 2.48
CA ARG A 122 -6.03 -23.22 2.47
C ARG A 122 -5.61 -21.96 1.73
N ILE A 123 -4.73 -21.18 2.34
CA ILE A 123 -4.01 -20.08 1.72
C ILE A 123 -2.56 -20.53 1.49
N VAL A 124 -2.19 -20.69 0.23
CA VAL A 124 -0.85 -21.12 -0.20
C VAL A 124 0.12 -19.94 -0.28
N SER A 125 -0.26 -18.86 -0.95
CA SER A 125 0.52 -17.63 -1.01
C SER A 125 -0.39 -16.52 -1.53
N VAL A 126 -0.36 -15.34 -0.90
CA VAL A 126 -1.13 -14.18 -1.31
C VAL A 126 -0.17 -13.08 -1.72
N PHE A 127 -0.36 -12.59 -2.94
CA PHE A 127 0.43 -11.48 -3.48
C PHE A 127 -0.30 -10.15 -3.31
N ARG A 128 -1.59 -10.13 -3.66
CA ARG A 128 -2.44 -8.94 -3.61
C ARG A 128 -3.60 -9.15 -2.68
N VAL A 129 -3.94 -8.11 -1.93
CA VAL A 129 -5.20 -8.03 -1.20
C VAL A 129 -5.94 -6.79 -1.65
N MET A 130 -7.25 -6.93 -1.85
CA MET A 130 -8.09 -5.81 -2.22
C MET A 130 -9.38 -5.85 -1.41
N THR A 131 -9.72 -4.75 -0.76
CA THR A 131 -10.91 -4.55 0.05
C THR A 131 -11.74 -3.43 -0.56
N LEU A 132 -12.48 -3.75 -1.62
CA LEU A 132 -13.41 -2.83 -2.29
C LEU A 132 -14.88 -3.21 -2.07
N ASN A 133 -15.75 -2.21 -2.17
CA ASN A 133 -17.17 -2.40 -2.51
C ASN A 133 -17.38 -2.37 -4.05
N GLY A 134 -16.56 -3.09 -4.82
CA GLY A 134 -16.60 -3.11 -6.30
C GLY A 134 -15.58 -4.07 -6.92
N GLU A 135 -15.63 -4.27 -8.25
CA GLU A 135 -14.76 -5.21 -8.99
C GLU A 135 -13.56 -4.52 -9.67
N ARG A 136 -12.40 -5.19 -9.70
CA ARG A 136 -11.19 -4.77 -10.43
C ARG A 136 -10.92 -5.73 -11.61
N ARG A 137 -10.62 -5.17 -12.78
CA ARG A 137 -10.45 -5.92 -14.06
C ARG A 137 -8.99 -6.27 -14.41
N THR A 138 -7.98 -5.72 -13.75
CA THR A 138 -6.54 -5.89 -14.10
C THR A 138 -5.63 -5.91 -12.86
N GLN A 139 -4.40 -6.42 -12.99
CA GLN A 139 -3.39 -6.46 -11.92
C GLN A 139 -2.28 -5.41 -12.16
N SER A 140 -1.78 -4.77 -11.09
CA SER A 140 -0.63 -3.85 -11.10
C SER A 140 0.24 -4.03 -9.84
N PHE A 141 1.49 -3.53 -9.86
CA PHE A 141 2.49 -3.73 -8.79
C PHE A 141 2.20 -2.93 -7.49
N ALA A 142 1.43 -1.87 -7.56
CA ALA A 142 0.77 -1.19 -6.44
C ALA A 142 -0.16 -0.18 -7.10
N GLU A 143 -1.47 -0.39 -7.00
CA GLU A 143 -2.42 0.52 -7.63
C GLU A 143 -3.74 0.52 -6.87
N ALA A 144 -4.21 1.73 -6.55
CA ALA A 144 -5.48 1.99 -5.89
C ALA A 144 -6.30 2.95 -6.75
N ILE A 145 -7.62 2.82 -6.75
CA ILE A 145 -8.53 3.76 -7.43
C ILE A 145 -9.46 4.35 -6.38
N ASP A 146 -9.58 5.68 -6.34
CA ASP A 146 -10.52 6.36 -5.44
C ASP A 146 -11.94 6.47 -6.01
N SER A 147 -12.85 7.00 -5.18
CA SER A 147 -14.26 7.24 -5.53
C SER A 147 -14.46 8.18 -6.73
N ASN A 148 -13.47 9.01 -7.06
CA ASN A 148 -13.50 9.93 -8.20
C ASN A 148 -12.92 9.31 -9.48
N SER A 149 -12.60 8.02 -9.45
CA SER A 149 -11.97 7.28 -10.55
C SER A 149 -10.55 7.77 -10.86
N ILE A 150 -9.83 8.27 -9.85
CA ILE A 150 -8.40 8.56 -9.94
C ILE A 150 -7.63 7.32 -9.50
N MET A 151 -6.74 6.86 -10.39
CA MET A 151 -5.83 5.75 -10.16
C MET A 151 -4.52 6.28 -9.59
N TYR A 152 -4.02 5.67 -8.52
CA TYR A 152 -2.70 5.94 -7.92
C TYR A 152 -1.82 4.73 -8.14
N TYR A 153 -0.57 4.90 -8.52
CA TYR A 153 0.35 3.80 -8.77
C TYR A 153 1.80 4.15 -8.45
N GLY A 154 2.57 3.14 -8.02
CA GLY A 154 4.00 3.30 -7.74
C GLY A 154 4.85 3.27 -9.00
N LEU A 155 5.81 4.18 -9.12
CA LEU A 155 6.85 4.17 -10.15
C LEU A 155 8.08 3.41 -9.64
N VAL A 156 8.48 2.38 -10.39
CA VAL A 156 9.58 1.47 -10.00
C VAL A 156 10.94 2.16 -10.05
N GLU A 157 11.20 2.98 -11.07
CA GLU A 157 12.50 3.62 -11.27
C GLU A 157 12.72 4.81 -10.32
N ASP A 158 11.69 5.63 -10.12
CA ASP A 158 11.83 6.89 -9.37
C ASP A 158 11.46 6.78 -7.89
N ILE A 159 10.91 5.64 -7.42
CA ILE A 159 10.34 5.50 -6.06
C ILE A 159 9.35 6.64 -5.76
N LYS A 160 8.51 6.95 -6.74
CA LYS A 160 7.48 8.01 -6.68
C LYS A 160 6.11 7.40 -6.75
N ILE A 161 5.11 8.13 -6.26
CA ILE A 161 3.71 7.78 -6.47
C ILE A 161 3.18 8.70 -7.56
N ALA A 162 2.64 8.10 -8.60
CA ALA A 162 1.95 8.79 -9.67
C ALA A 162 0.43 8.64 -9.51
N CYS A 163 -0.30 9.55 -10.12
CA CYS A 163 -1.74 9.48 -10.28
C CYS A 163 -2.13 9.50 -11.76
N PHE A 164 -3.33 9.03 -12.08
CA PHE A 164 -3.93 9.05 -13.42
C PHE A 164 -5.45 9.18 -13.31
N ASN A 165 -6.04 10.16 -14.00
CA ASN A 165 -7.50 10.28 -14.09
C ASN A 165 -8.07 9.31 -15.13
N THR A 166 -8.73 8.23 -14.68
CA THR A 166 -9.23 7.17 -15.57
C THR A 166 -10.39 7.60 -16.45
N LYS A 167 -11.10 8.69 -16.12
CA LYS A 167 -12.20 9.24 -16.93
C LYS A 167 -11.73 9.80 -18.27
N SER A 168 -10.43 10.05 -18.45
CA SER A 168 -9.90 10.56 -19.72
C SER A 168 -9.81 9.52 -20.83
N GLY A 169 -9.99 8.23 -20.53
CA GLY A 169 -9.98 7.14 -21.52
C GLY A 169 -8.61 6.82 -22.14
N TYR A 170 -7.56 7.61 -21.88
CA TYR A 170 -6.20 7.42 -22.40
C TYR A 170 -5.21 7.28 -21.24
N TYR A 171 -4.55 6.12 -21.14
CA TYR A 171 -3.52 5.86 -20.12
C TYR A 171 -2.21 6.59 -20.48
N GLY A 172 -1.83 7.58 -19.66
CA GLY A 172 -0.52 8.25 -19.72
C GLY A 172 -0.47 9.60 -20.45
N GLY A 173 0.53 10.42 -20.07
CA GLY A 173 0.90 11.68 -20.73
C GLY A 173 0.31 12.93 -20.07
N TRP A 174 -0.90 13.32 -20.49
CA TRP A 174 -1.47 14.63 -20.14
C TRP A 174 -2.31 14.64 -18.87
N THR A 175 -2.74 13.47 -18.39
CA THR A 175 -3.67 13.30 -17.25
C THR A 175 -3.05 12.58 -16.07
N ALA A 176 -1.72 12.39 -16.11
CA ALA A 176 -0.94 11.76 -15.05
C ALA A 176 0.02 12.77 -14.41
N ASP A 177 0.24 12.64 -13.11
CA ASP A 177 1.16 13.51 -12.37
C ASP A 177 1.89 12.76 -11.25
N ILE A 178 3.01 13.30 -10.78
CA ILE A 178 3.67 12.80 -9.59
C ILE A 178 3.04 13.46 -8.38
N VAL A 179 2.51 12.64 -7.48
CA VAL A 179 1.80 13.11 -6.27
C VAL A 179 2.60 12.87 -5.00
N ALA A 180 3.66 12.07 -5.06
CA ALA A 180 4.57 11.92 -3.94
C ALA A 180 5.99 11.63 -4.41
N ASP A 181 6.93 12.35 -3.81
CA ASP A 181 8.36 12.08 -3.85
C ASP A 181 8.81 11.82 -2.40
N ASN A 182 9.27 10.59 -2.12
CA ASN A 182 9.74 10.07 -0.82
C ASN A 182 9.10 10.65 0.48
N PRO A 183 8.18 9.94 1.18
CA PRO A 183 7.20 10.54 2.10
C PRO A 183 7.71 11.00 3.49
N ILE A 184 7.42 12.24 3.94
CA ILE A 184 7.62 12.76 5.33
C ILE A 184 6.55 13.82 5.79
N SER A 185 5.77 13.51 6.88
CA SER A 185 5.19 14.29 8.05
C SER A 185 4.36 15.61 7.87
N GLN A 186 3.30 16.03 8.62
CA GLN A 186 2.28 15.48 9.58
C GLN A 186 1.17 16.55 9.92
N ASN A 187 -0.13 16.20 10.04
CA ASN A 187 -1.29 16.78 10.76
C ASN A 187 -2.66 16.08 10.46
N LYS A 188 -3.63 16.26 11.37
CA LYS A 188 -4.88 15.53 11.57
C LYS A 188 -6.09 16.18 10.88
N ARG A 189 -6.87 15.36 10.15
CA ARG A 189 -8.37 15.31 10.12
C ARG A 189 -8.90 14.46 8.97
N GLN A 190 -9.88 13.61 9.27
CA GLN A 190 -10.44 12.47 8.51
C GLN A 190 -10.97 12.79 7.09
N GLU A 191 -10.53 12.03 6.07
CA GLU A 191 -10.94 12.00 4.64
C GLU A 191 -10.44 10.71 3.96
N ASP A 192 -10.84 10.43 2.71
CA ASP A 192 -10.32 9.36 1.83
C ASP A 192 -8.78 9.26 1.88
N GLU A 193 -8.25 8.05 2.07
CA GLU A 193 -6.83 7.82 2.35
C GLU A 193 -6.18 6.86 1.35
N LEU A 194 -5.00 7.24 0.85
CA LEU A 194 -4.09 6.35 0.16
C LEU A 194 -3.17 5.68 1.19
N TRP A 195 -3.21 4.35 1.25
CA TRP A 195 -2.37 3.53 2.13
C TRP A 195 -1.19 2.97 1.35
N ILE A 196 0.01 3.12 1.91
CA ILE A 196 1.28 2.79 1.25
C ILE A 196 2.11 1.93 2.16
N LEU A 197 2.55 0.79 1.62
CA LEU A 197 3.57 -0.03 2.24
C LEU A 197 4.94 0.35 1.70
N THR A 198 5.85 0.73 2.59
CA THR A 198 7.25 1.01 2.25
C THR A 198 8.16 -0.05 2.86
N SER A 199 9.23 -0.41 2.16
CA SER A 199 10.21 -1.40 2.64
C SER A 199 11.63 -1.04 2.22
N ARG A 200 12.64 -1.58 2.92
CA ARG A 200 14.05 -1.53 2.50
C ARG A 200 14.40 -2.69 1.56
N PHE A 201 13.62 -2.86 0.49
CA PHE A 201 13.70 -4.04 -0.40
C PHE A 201 15.11 -4.34 -0.92
N GLN A 202 15.91 -3.31 -1.24
CA GLN A 202 17.30 -3.43 -1.65
C GLN A 202 18.20 -4.11 -0.60
N LYS A 203 18.02 -3.78 0.69
CA LYS A 203 18.75 -4.42 1.80
C LYS A 203 18.30 -5.86 1.99
N LEU A 204 17.01 -6.11 1.75
CA LEU A 204 16.44 -7.43 1.83
C LEU A 204 16.95 -8.35 0.71
N LEU A 205 17.04 -7.87 -0.53
CA LEU A 205 17.59 -8.62 -1.66
C LEU A 205 19.07 -8.98 -1.45
N THR A 206 19.84 -8.07 -0.86
CA THR A 206 21.26 -8.27 -0.55
C THR A 206 21.52 -9.03 0.74
N GLY A 207 20.48 -9.39 1.50
CA GLY A 207 20.61 -10.05 2.81
C GLY A 207 21.26 -9.19 3.90
N SER A 208 21.30 -7.86 3.70
CA SER A 208 21.92 -6.89 4.60
C SER A 208 20.91 -6.15 5.50
N LEU A 209 19.68 -6.67 5.59
CA LEU A 209 18.63 -6.14 6.46
C LEU A 209 19.03 -6.30 7.93
N LYS A 210 19.06 -5.19 8.68
CA LYS A 210 19.34 -5.23 10.12
C LYS A 210 18.04 -5.17 10.91
N ILE A 211 17.85 -6.09 11.85
CA ILE A 211 16.59 -6.23 12.62
C ILE A 211 16.47 -5.27 13.81
N ASP A 212 17.48 -4.43 14.05
CA ASP A 212 17.52 -3.41 15.10
C ASP A 212 17.05 -2.03 14.61
N GLU A 213 16.84 -1.86 13.31
CA GLU A 213 16.37 -0.62 12.68
C GLU A 213 15.03 -0.81 11.95
N VAL A 214 14.26 0.27 11.78
CA VAL A 214 12.96 0.24 11.07
C VAL A 214 13.16 -0.11 9.59
N ASN A 215 12.53 -1.19 9.14
CA ASN A 215 12.63 -1.75 7.80
C ASN A 215 11.35 -1.65 6.98
N PHE A 216 10.18 -1.62 7.63
CA PHE A 216 8.88 -1.59 6.97
C PHE A 216 8.00 -0.52 7.60
N ARG A 217 7.22 0.20 6.79
CA ARG A 217 6.22 1.15 7.28
C ARG A 217 4.93 1.03 6.50
N ILE A 218 3.81 1.17 7.20
CA ILE A 218 2.53 1.49 6.57
C ILE A 218 2.26 2.97 6.81
N LEU A 219 2.11 3.69 5.72
CA LEU A 219 1.82 5.11 5.67
C LEU A 219 0.41 5.31 5.14
N ALA A 220 -0.26 6.36 5.58
CA ALA A 220 -1.53 6.80 5.02
C ALA A 220 -1.46 8.30 4.72
N VAL A 221 -2.01 8.73 3.58
CA VAL A 221 -2.18 10.14 3.23
C VAL A 221 -3.59 10.38 2.76
N LYS A 222 -4.13 11.56 3.03
CA LYS A 222 -5.44 11.92 2.51
C LYS A 222 -5.38 12.37 1.07
N ILE A 223 -6.29 11.83 0.26
CA ILE A 223 -6.40 12.15 -1.17
C ILE A 223 -6.62 13.64 -1.40
N LYS A 224 -7.44 14.30 -0.55
CA LYS A 224 -7.66 15.74 -0.66
C LYS A 224 -6.40 16.59 -0.44
N ASN A 225 -5.38 16.05 0.21
CA ASN A 225 -4.08 16.70 0.40
C ASN A 225 -3.11 16.33 -0.73
N LEU A 226 -3.42 15.29 -1.49
CA LEU A 226 -2.57 14.68 -2.52
C LEU A 226 -2.81 15.29 -3.91
N LEU A 227 -4.07 15.58 -4.25
CA LEU A 227 -4.48 15.98 -5.60
C LEU A 227 -4.41 17.48 -5.95
N PRO A 228 -4.55 18.45 -5.02
CA PRO A 228 -4.58 19.87 -5.40
C PRO A 228 -3.33 20.31 -6.16
N GLY A 229 -3.51 20.99 -7.30
CA GLY A 229 -2.41 21.47 -8.14
C GLY A 229 -1.80 20.41 -9.07
N THR A 230 -2.31 19.17 -9.03
CA THR A 230 -1.89 18.08 -9.91
C THR A 230 -2.82 17.97 -11.12
N ARG A 231 -2.34 17.36 -12.21
CA ARG A 231 -3.16 17.05 -13.39
C ARG A 231 -4.26 16.02 -13.15
N CYS A 232 -4.27 15.37 -11.99
CA CYS A 232 -5.27 14.37 -11.59
C CYS A 232 -6.41 14.95 -10.76
N GLN A 233 -6.38 16.25 -10.45
CA GLN A 233 -7.43 16.89 -9.70
C GLN A 233 -8.79 16.74 -10.43
N PRO A 234 -9.86 16.25 -9.76
CA PRO A 234 -11.16 16.12 -10.38
C PRO A 234 -11.68 17.50 -10.82
N THR A 235 -12.04 17.65 -12.09
CA THR A 235 -12.76 18.83 -12.57
C THR A 235 -14.21 18.74 -12.09
N ASN A 236 -14.78 19.85 -11.62
CA ASN A 236 -16.16 19.94 -11.13
C ASN A 236 -17.21 19.78 -12.25
N THR A 237 -17.20 18.67 -12.98
CA THR A 237 -18.30 18.25 -13.83
C THR A 237 -19.03 17.12 -13.12
N ARG A 238 -19.81 17.47 -12.08
CA ARG A 238 -20.88 16.61 -11.60
C ARG A 238 -21.97 16.62 -12.67
N ASN A 239 -22.00 15.60 -13.52
CA ASN A 239 -23.25 15.09 -14.03
C ASN A 239 -23.53 13.82 -13.24
N GLU A 240 -24.45 13.94 -12.28
CA GLU A 240 -25.17 12.83 -11.68
C GLU A 240 -25.96 12.15 -12.79
N ASP A 241 -25.56 10.93 -13.14
CA ASP A 241 -26.41 9.79 -13.52
C ASP A 241 -25.55 8.75 -14.22
N ASP A 242 -25.44 7.58 -13.62
CA ASP A 242 -25.48 6.29 -14.33
C ASP A 242 -25.35 5.16 -13.30
N GLY A 243 -26.50 4.64 -12.88
CA GLY A 243 -26.57 3.39 -12.13
C GLY A 243 -26.20 2.22 -13.04
N TYR A 244 -25.13 1.50 -12.72
CA TYR A 244 -24.78 0.27 -13.43
C TYR A 244 -25.08 -0.96 -12.56
N ASN A 245 -26.12 -1.71 -12.94
CA ASN A 245 -26.32 -3.10 -12.52
C ASN A 245 -25.31 -3.99 -13.27
N LEU A 246 -24.53 -4.84 -12.57
CA LEU A 246 -23.55 -5.71 -13.21
C LEU A 246 -23.78 -7.19 -12.87
N PHE A 247 -23.91 -8.01 -13.93
CA PHE A 247 -23.94 -9.47 -13.88
C PHE A 247 -22.51 -10.02 -13.77
N ILE A 248 -22.26 -10.87 -12.77
CA ILE A 248 -20.96 -11.48 -12.47
C ILE A 248 -20.73 -12.72 -13.35
N LYS A 249 -19.57 -12.80 -14.01
CA LYS A 249 -19.01 -14.07 -14.56
C LYS A 249 -17.58 -14.26 -14.04
N ILE A 250 -17.37 -15.36 -13.32
CA ILE A 250 -16.09 -15.77 -12.75
C ILE A 250 -15.29 -16.53 -13.81
N TYR A 251 -14.03 -16.14 -14.05
CA TYR A 251 -13.09 -16.93 -14.85
C TYR A 251 -12.06 -17.61 -13.95
N ASN A 252 -11.98 -18.94 -14.06
CA ASN A 252 -11.01 -19.75 -13.34
C ASN A 252 -9.77 -19.95 -14.22
N SER A 253 -8.60 -19.54 -13.75
CA SER A 253 -7.31 -19.68 -14.45
C SER A 253 -6.72 -21.09 -14.27
N ASN A 254 -7.52 -22.12 -14.53
CA ASN A 254 -7.05 -23.50 -14.69
C ASN A 254 -7.91 -24.19 -15.75
N ARG A 255 -7.44 -24.15 -16.99
CA ARG A 255 -7.72 -25.20 -17.98
C ARG A 255 -6.40 -25.62 -18.60
N ASN A 256 -5.75 -26.56 -17.94
CA ASN A 256 -5.10 -27.63 -18.69
C ASN A 256 -6.07 -28.82 -18.64
N THR A 257 -6.37 -29.34 -19.82
CA THR A 257 -7.38 -30.35 -20.22
C THR A 257 -8.82 -29.87 -20.24
#